data_AF-A0A7Y5VU45-F1
#
_entry.id   AF-A0A7Y5VU45-F1
#
_cell.length_a   1.000
_cell.length_b   1.000
_cell.length_c   1.000
_cell.angle_alpha   90.00
_cell.angle_beta   90.00
_cell.angle_gamma   90.00
#
_symmetry.space_group_name_H-M   'P 1'
#
loop_
_entity.id
_entity.type
_entity.pdbx_description
1 polymer ?
#
loop_
_entity_poly.entity_id
_entity_poly.type
_entity_poly.pdbx_seq_one_letter_code
_entity_poly.pdbx_strand_id
1 'polypeptide(L)'
;MSVKSEHVHTCGACGATVYPEMLNSGLATRVGGRLLCPHCTQQAQEAAESASEEPSLSLEDGAAADASAPSRRIQYTSGAPRGAAERQYRRPLLRGVTSATRCRTFHCKLTDASFAHLNEQINEWTDAHEDVEIKFATSSIGVIEGKHADPHLIVTVFY
;
A
#
# COMPACT_ATOMS: atom_id res chain seq x y z
N MET A 1 34.17 1.65 -35.85
CA MET A 1 33.19 2.07 -34.83
C MET A 1 33.83 1.82 -33.47
N SER A 2 34.25 2.88 -32.78
CA SER A 2 34.90 2.74 -31.46
C SER A 2 33.81 2.46 -30.42
N VAL A 3 33.84 1.26 -29.82
CA VAL A 3 32.96 0.91 -28.69
C VAL A 3 33.43 1.76 -27.51
N LYS A 4 32.66 2.77 -27.13
CA LYS A 4 32.91 3.50 -25.89
C LYS A 4 32.59 2.55 -24.74
N SER A 5 33.62 2.17 -23.99
CA SER A 5 33.46 1.39 -22.77
C SER A 5 32.70 2.24 -21.76
N GLU A 6 31.40 1.99 -21.59
CA GLU A 6 30.59 2.65 -20.57
C GLU A 6 31.04 2.15 -19.19
N HIS A 7 31.67 3.03 -18.42
CA HIS A 7 32.06 2.75 -17.04
C HIS A 7 30.82 2.79 -16.16
N VAL A 8 30.36 1.60 -15.79
CA VAL A 8 29.25 1.40 -14.88
C VAL A 8 29.77 1.40 -13.44
N HIS A 9 29.10 2.13 -12.56
CA HIS A 9 29.43 2.18 -11.13
C HIS A 9 28.42 1.35 -10.31
N THR A 10 28.75 1.07 -9.05
CA THR A 10 27.85 0.36 -8.12
C THR A 10 27.62 1.20 -6.87
N CYS A 11 26.41 1.11 -6.34
CA CYS A 11 26.00 1.75 -5.09
C CYS A 11 26.71 1.08 -3.92
N GLY A 12 27.37 1.87 -3.08
CA GLY A 12 28.08 1.40 -1.89
C GLY A 12 27.20 0.97 -0.72
N ALA A 13 25.87 1.13 -0.82
CA ALA A 13 24.91 0.70 0.21
C ALA A 13 24.14 -0.57 -0.21
N CYS A 14 23.49 -0.56 -1.38
CA CYS A 14 22.65 -1.68 -1.84
C CYS A 14 23.27 -2.52 -2.97
N GLY A 15 24.43 -2.13 -3.51
CA GLY A 15 25.07 -2.82 -4.64
C GLY A 15 24.43 -2.58 -6.01
N ALA A 16 23.36 -1.78 -6.09
CA ALA A 16 22.69 -1.48 -7.35
C ALA A 16 23.61 -0.78 -8.36
N THR A 17 23.38 -1.06 -9.63
CA THR A 17 24.09 -0.44 -10.75
C THR A 17 23.74 1.04 -10.87
N VAL A 18 24.74 1.91 -10.93
CA VAL A 18 24.60 3.36 -11.11
C VAL A 18 25.24 3.75 -12.44
N TYR A 19 24.42 4.29 -13.32
CA TYR A 19 24.84 4.73 -14.65
C TYR A 19 25.36 6.18 -14.62
N PRO A 20 26.28 6.57 -15.52
CA PRO A 20 26.80 7.94 -15.60
C PRO A 20 25.73 9.02 -15.75
N GLU A 21 24.61 8.72 -16.43
CA GLU A 21 23.48 9.63 -16.61
C GLU A 21 22.82 9.98 -15.27
N MET A 22 22.81 9.05 -14.32
CA MET A 22 22.27 9.27 -12.97
C MET A 22 23.18 10.20 -12.13
N LEU A 23 24.50 10.11 -12.34
CA LEU A 23 25.46 11.02 -11.74
C LEU A 23 25.32 12.42 -12.33
N ASN A 24 25.22 12.52 -13.65
CA ASN A 24 25.13 13.79 -14.37
C ASN A 24 23.81 14.53 -14.09
N SER A 25 22.72 13.80 -13.89
CA SER A 25 21.41 14.37 -13.51
C SER A 25 21.28 14.70 -12.03
N GLY A 26 22.30 14.38 -11.20
CA GLY A 26 22.26 14.59 -9.75
C GLY A 26 21.36 13.62 -8.99
N LEU A 27 20.79 12.61 -9.65
CA LEU A 27 19.97 11.57 -9.02
C LEU A 27 20.80 10.62 -8.16
N ALA A 28 22.07 10.40 -8.49
CA ALA A 28 23.03 9.66 -7.67
C ALA A 28 24.10 10.62 -7.14
N THR A 29 24.37 10.56 -5.83
CA THR A 29 25.34 11.45 -5.16
C THR A 29 26.29 10.64 -4.29
N ARG A 30 27.51 11.17 -4.09
CA ARG A 30 28.48 10.61 -3.16
C ARG A 30 28.28 11.21 -1.76
N VAL A 31 27.90 10.39 -0.79
CA VAL A 31 27.76 10.78 0.63
C VAL A 31 28.84 10.03 1.43
N GLY A 32 29.69 10.77 2.15
CA GLY A 32 30.78 10.18 2.93
C GLY A 32 31.77 9.35 2.10
N GLY A 33 32.04 9.75 0.85
CA GLY A 33 32.93 9.04 -0.07
C GLY A 33 32.33 7.81 -0.76
N ARG A 34 31.13 7.38 -0.37
CA ARG A 34 30.41 6.24 -0.99
C ARG A 34 29.41 6.75 -2.02
N LEU A 35 29.37 6.12 -3.20
CA LEU A 35 28.36 6.43 -4.21
C LEU A 35 27.02 5.79 -3.82
N LEU A 36 25.95 6.58 -3.77
CA LEU A 36 24.60 6.09 -3.48
C LEU A 36 23.71 6.23 -4.71
N CYS A 37 22.86 5.22 -4.95
CA CYS A 37 21.83 5.26 -5.98
C CYS A 37 20.65 6.15 -5.54
N PRO A 38 19.72 6.51 -6.45
CA PRO A 38 18.62 7.44 -6.16
C PRO A 38 17.75 7.04 -4.96
N HIS A 39 17.55 5.73 -4.77
CA HIS A 39 16.78 5.21 -3.65
C HIS A 39 17.53 5.36 -2.32
N CYS A 40 18.82 5.02 -2.28
CA CYS A 40 19.61 5.12 -1.07
C CYS A 40 19.91 6.58 -0.69
N THR A 41 20.01 7.49 -1.66
CA THR A 41 20.10 8.93 -1.38
C THR A 41 18.83 9.46 -0.74
N GLN A 42 17.66 9.08 -1.25
CA GLN A 42 16.37 9.49 -0.68
C GLN A 42 16.21 8.98 0.76
N GLN A 43 16.49 7.69 1.01
CA GLN A 43 16.43 7.14 2.36
C GLN A 43 17.38 7.83 3.33
N ALA A 44 18.58 8.21 2.87
CA ALA A 44 19.53 8.94 3.72
C ALA A 44 19.05 10.37 4.02
N GLN A 45 18.34 11.02 3.11
CA GLN A 45 17.74 12.34 3.33
C GLN A 45 16.57 12.26 4.31
N GLU A 46 15.65 11.33 4.12
CA GLU A 46 14.51 11.10 5.03
C GLU A 46 14.98 10.75 6.45
N ALA A 47 16.05 9.96 6.57
CA ALA A 47 16.68 9.65 7.86
C ALA A 47 17.35 10.87 8.53
N ALA A 48 17.89 11.81 7.73
CA ALA A 48 18.48 13.04 8.25
C ALA A 48 17.41 14.05 8.69
N GLU A 49 16.31 14.18 7.93
CA GLU A 49 15.19 15.06 8.26
C GLU A 49 14.51 14.60 9.57
N SER A 50 14.22 13.31 9.68
CA SER A 50 13.61 12.73 10.90
C SER A 50 14.49 12.83 12.15
N ALA A 51 15.82 12.96 12.00
CA ALA A 51 16.74 13.17 13.13
C ALA A 51 16.80 14.64 13.60
N SER A 52 16.24 15.59 12.84
CA SER A 52 16.29 17.02 13.14
C SER A 52 15.00 17.61 13.72
N GLU A 53 13.93 16.82 13.79
CA GLU A 53 12.62 17.26 14.29
C GLU A 53 12.39 16.75 15.73
N GLU A 54 12.99 17.43 16.72
CA GLU A 54 12.60 17.26 18.14
C GLU A 54 11.27 18.01 18.41
N PRO A 55 10.19 17.33 18.82
CA PRO A 55 8.93 17.99 19.14
C PRO A 55 8.97 18.59 20.56
N SER A 56 9.08 19.92 20.65
CA SER A 56 8.75 20.66 21.88
C SER A 56 7.22 20.81 21.97
N LEU A 57 6.56 19.83 22.61
CA LEU A 57 5.15 19.89 22.99
C LEU A 57 5.07 20.25 24.49
N SER A 58 4.86 21.53 24.76
CA SER A 58 4.58 22.06 26.09
C SER A 58 3.15 21.68 26.52
N LEU A 59 3.04 20.92 27.61
CA LEU A 59 1.79 20.56 28.28
C LEU A 59 1.38 21.73 29.20
N GLU A 60 0.32 22.44 28.83
CA GLU A 60 -0.37 23.38 29.73
C GLU A 60 -1.61 22.70 30.31
N ASP A 61 -1.56 22.47 31.63
CA ASP A 61 -2.59 21.83 32.44
C ASP A 61 -3.68 22.86 32.79
N GLY A 62 -4.87 22.69 32.22
CA GLY A 62 -6.03 23.54 32.43
C GLY A 62 -7.20 22.75 33.00
N ALA A 63 -7.27 22.68 34.33
CA ALA A 63 -8.41 22.13 35.05
C ALA A 63 -9.61 23.09 35.05
N ALA A 64 -10.82 22.60 34.69
CA ALA A 64 -12.04 22.71 35.51
C ALA A 64 -13.33 22.31 34.75
N ALA A 65 -14.23 21.73 35.54
CA ALA A 65 -15.71 21.72 35.42
C ALA A 65 -16.41 20.61 34.61
N ASP A 66 -16.85 19.60 35.38
CA ASP A 66 -18.23 19.05 35.44
C ASP A 66 -19.21 19.37 34.31
N ALA A 67 -19.59 18.35 33.54
CA ALA A 67 -20.95 18.11 33.07
C ALA A 67 -21.08 16.70 32.47
N SER A 68 -21.67 15.78 33.23
CA SER A 68 -22.13 14.47 32.76
C SER A 68 -23.21 14.63 31.69
N ALA A 69 -22.86 14.42 30.42
CA ALA A 69 -23.79 14.29 29.30
C ALA A 69 -23.65 12.89 28.67
N PRO A 70 -24.76 12.20 28.33
CA PRO A 70 -24.70 10.85 27.81
C PRO A 70 -23.94 10.84 26.47
N SER A 71 -22.90 10.01 26.41
CA SER A 71 -22.14 9.70 25.21
C SER A 71 -23.08 9.32 24.08
N ARG A 72 -23.33 10.27 23.17
CA ARG A 72 -23.82 9.95 21.83
C ARG A 72 -22.68 9.21 21.16
N ARG A 73 -22.74 7.89 21.27
CA ARG A 73 -21.98 6.94 20.48
C ARG A 73 -22.25 7.33 19.02
N ILE A 74 -21.33 8.08 18.41
CA ILE A 74 -21.36 8.37 16.99
C ILE A 74 -21.11 7.02 16.33
N GLN A 75 -22.22 6.35 15.99
CA GLN A 75 -22.21 5.20 15.14
C GLN A 75 -21.81 5.73 13.77
N TYR A 76 -20.51 5.69 13.49
CA TYR A 76 -20.00 5.86 12.14
C TYR A 76 -20.60 4.72 11.33
N THR A 77 -21.72 4.97 10.67
CA THR A 77 -22.22 4.17 9.55
C THR A 77 -21.31 4.45 8.36
N SER A 78 -20.05 4.03 8.47
CA SER A 78 -19.14 3.87 7.34
C SER A 78 -19.60 2.64 6.57
N GLY A 79 -20.54 2.85 5.65
CA GLY A 79 -21.07 1.73 4.89
C GLY A 79 -22.21 2.19 4.00
N ALA A 80 -21.93 3.09 3.06
CA ALA A 80 -22.73 3.04 1.84
C ALA A 80 -22.53 1.62 1.28
N PRO A 81 -23.59 0.82 1.09
CA PRO A 81 -23.46 -0.42 0.33
C PRO A 81 -23.30 0.00 -1.13
N ARG A 82 -22.08 0.42 -1.50
CA ARG A 82 -21.62 0.31 -2.88
C ARG A 82 -21.09 -1.11 -3.05
N GLY A 83 -21.94 -2.10 -2.73
CA GLY A 83 -21.84 -3.36 -3.43
C GLY A 83 -21.96 -2.99 -4.90
N ALA A 84 -20.86 -3.10 -5.65
CA ALA A 84 -20.91 -3.02 -7.09
C ALA A 84 -22.08 -3.92 -7.50
N ALA A 85 -23.14 -3.33 -8.06
CA ALA A 85 -24.36 -4.06 -8.39
C ALA A 85 -23.95 -5.35 -9.07
N GLU A 86 -24.45 -6.48 -8.56
CA GLU A 86 -24.03 -7.80 -9.00
C GLU A 86 -24.36 -7.93 -10.49
N ARG A 87 -23.35 -7.68 -11.33
CA ARG A 87 -23.53 -7.66 -12.76
C ARG A 87 -23.66 -9.11 -13.19
N GLN A 88 -24.78 -9.44 -13.81
CA GLN A 88 -24.92 -10.72 -14.49
C GLN A 88 -23.92 -10.75 -15.66
N TYR A 89 -22.80 -11.43 -15.43
CA TYR A 89 -21.79 -11.64 -16.46
C TYR A 89 -22.25 -12.72 -17.43
N ARG A 90 -21.98 -12.52 -18.73
CA ARG A 90 -22.38 -13.45 -19.80
C ARG A 90 -21.79 -14.86 -19.65
N ARG A 91 -20.60 -14.99 -19.08
CA ARG A 91 -19.92 -16.29 -18.91
C ARG A 91 -20.42 -16.97 -17.63
N PRO A 92 -20.87 -18.24 -17.70
CA PRO A 92 -21.25 -19.01 -16.52
C PRO A 92 -20.02 -19.33 -15.66
N LEU A 93 -20.24 -19.56 -14.38
CA LEU A 93 -19.21 -20.09 -13.48
C LEU A 93 -18.91 -21.54 -13.84
N LEU A 94 -17.63 -21.89 -13.83
CA LEU A 94 -17.14 -23.24 -14.14
C LEU A 94 -16.63 -23.89 -12.85
N ARG A 95 -17.29 -24.97 -12.44
CA ARG A 95 -16.87 -25.83 -11.32
C ARG A 95 -16.00 -26.99 -11.82
N GLY A 96 -14.97 -27.37 -11.06
CA GLY A 96 -14.09 -28.50 -11.36
C GLY A 96 -13.12 -28.31 -12.53
N VAL A 97 -12.98 -27.06 -13.01
CA VAL A 97 -12.02 -26.69 -14.06
C VAL A 97 -10.98 -25.76 -13.46
N THR A 98 -9.74 -25.80 -13.94
CA THR A 98 -8.63 -24.98 -13.41
C THR A 98 -8.69 -23.51 -13.84
N SER A 99 -9.52 -23.15 -14.82
CA SER A 99 -9.53 -21.82 -15.43
C SER A 99 -10.58 -20.90 -14.81
N ALA A 100 -10.16 -19.72 -14.35
CA ALA A 100 -11.05 -18.71 -13.79
C ALA A 100 -11.88 -18.02 -14.87
N THR A 101 -13.12 -17.68 -14.51
CA THR A 101 -14.06 -16.98 -15.40
C THR A 101 -14.39 -15.58 -14.92
N ARG A 102 -14.21 -15.33 -13.63
CA ARG A 102 -14.46 -14.07 -12.96
C ARG A 102 -13.30 -13.75 -12.02
N CYS A 103 -13.27 -12.50 -11.60
CA CYS A 103 -12.39 -12.06 -10.53
C CYS A 103 -13.13 -11.08 -9.63
N ARG A 104 -12.67 -10.99 -8.38
CA ARG A 104 -13.13 -9.99 -7.42
C ARG A 104 -11.91 -9.41 -6.72
N THR A 105 -11.83 -8.09 -6.70
CA THR A 105 -10.74 -7.38 -6.04
C THR A 105 -11.24 -6.80 -4.74
N PHE A 106 -10.52 -7.10 -3.67
CA PHE A 106 -10.67 -6.53 -2.34
C PHE A 106 -9.44 -5.69 -2.05
N HIS A 107 -9.59 -4.63 -1.27
CA HIS A 107 -8.46 -3.82 -0.84
C HIS A 107 -8.69 -3.25 0.55
N CYS A 108 -7.61 -3.02 1.29
CA CYS A 108 -7.68 -2.42 2.61
C CYS A 108 -6.43 -1.61 2.91
N LYS A 109 -6.50 -0.68 3.87
CA LYS A 109 -5.32 0.06 4.34
C LYS A 109 -4.38 -0.88 5.09
N LEU A 110 -3.09 -0.55 5.15
CA LEU A 110 -2.08 -1.33 5.86
C LEU A 110 -2.17 -1.13 7.39
N THR A 111 -3.24 -1.63 8.00
CA THR A 111 -3.50 -1.57 9.45
C THR A 111 -4.14 -2.88 9.91
N ASP A 112 -3.88 -3.31 11.14
CA ASP A 112 -4.37 -4.60 11.67
C ASP A 112 -5.90 -4.72 11.64
N ALA A 113 -6.59 -3.65 12.05
CA ALA A 113 -8.05 -3.61 12.01
C ALA A 113 -8.60 -3.76 10.58
N SER A 114 -7.93 -3.16 9.59
CA SER A 114 -8.32 -3.26 8.18
C SER A 114 -8.08 -4.67 7.63
N PHE A 115 -7.02 -5.36 8.05
CA PHE A 115 -6.77 -6.75 7.67
C PHE A 115 -7.82 -7.69 8.26
N ALA A 116 -8.18 -7.52 9.53
CA ALA A 116 -9.24 -8.31 10.16
C ALA A 116 -10.57 -8.15 9.42
N HIS A 117 -10.93 -6.92 9.06
CA HIS A 117 -12.14 -6.64 8.30
C HIS A 117 -12.09 -7.17 6.86
N LEU A 118 -10.93 -7.10 6.20
CA LEU A 118 -10.74 -7.69 4.87
C LEU A 118 -10.99 -9.21 4.88
N ASN A 119 -10.47 -9.91 5.89
CA ASN A 119 -10.67 -11.35 6.04
C ASN A 119 -12.14 -11.70 6.24
N GLU A 120 -12.85 -10.93 7.10
CA GLU A 120 -14.28 -11.08 7.31
C GLU A 120 -15.05 -10.90 6.00
N GLN A 121 -14.77 -9.84 5.23
CA GLN A 121 -15.43 -9.59 3.94
C GLN A 121 -15.20 -10.69 2.91
N ILE A 122 -13.99 -11.26 2.85
CA ILE A 122 -13.68 -12.36 1.91
C ILE A 122 -14.43 -13.62 2.32
N ASN A 123 -14.43 -13.96 3.61
CA ASN A 123 -15.12 -15.14 4.12
C ASN A 123 -16.63 -15.03 3.95
N GLU A 124 -17.23 -13.91 4.39
CA GLU A 124 -18.66 -13.64 4.22
C GLU A 124 -19.07 -13.70 2.75
N TRP A 125 -18.26 -13.13 1.85
CA TRP A 125 -18.52 -13.23 0.41
C TRP A 125 -18.46 -14.68 -0.09
N THR A 126 -17.47 -15.45 0.34
CA THR A 126 -17.30 -16.85 -0.09
C THR A 126 -18.46 -17.72 0.42
N ASP A 127 -18.87 -17.52 1.67
CA ASP A 127 -19.98 -18.25 2.29
C ASP A 127 -21.33 -17.91 1.64
N ALA A 128 -21.51 -16.66 1.19
CA ALA A 128 -22.73 -16.24 0.49
C ALA A 128 -22.83 -16.77 -0.95
N HIS A 129 -21.75 -17.29 -1.55
CA HIS A 129 -21.72 -17.72 -2.94
C HIS A 129 -21.21 -19.17 -3.06
N GLU A 130 -22.06 -20.16 -2.75
CA GLU A 130 -21.72 -21.59 -2.82
C GLU A 130 -21.34 -22.10 -4.24
N ASP A 131 -21.56 -21.28 -5.27
CA ASP A 131 -21.16 -21.55 -6.65
C ASP A 131 -19.79 -21.04 -7.06
N VAL A 132 -19.16 -20.25 -6.18
CA VAL A 132 -17.80 -19.78 -6.35
C VAL A 132 -16.82 -20.86 -5.92
N GLU A 133 -15.95 -21.25 -6.84
CA GLU A 133 -14.78 -22.09 -6.55
C GLU A 133 -13.52 -21.23 -6.76
N ILE A 134 -12.82 -20.90 -5.67
CA ILE A 134 -11.59 -20.10 -5.74
C ILE A 134 -10.48 -20.92 -6.38
N LYS A 135 -9.95 -20.44 -7.49
CA LYS A 135 -8.89 -21.13 -8.26
C LYS A 135 -7.51 -20.64 -7.87
N PHE A 136 -7.35 -19.33 -7.77
CA PHE A 136 -6.13 -18.72 -7.26
C PHE A 136 -6.41 -17.30 -6.76
N ALA A 137 -5.52 -16.78 -5.93
CA ALA A 137 -5.55 -15.40 -5.47
C ALA A 137 -4.17 -14.76 -5.62
N THR A 138 -4.15 -13.46 -5.88
CA THR A 138 -2.93 -12.67 -5.98
C THR A 138 -3.01 -11.47 -5.05
N SER A 139 -1.93 -11.16 -4.36
CA SER A 139 -1.81 -9.98 -3.49
C SER A 139 -0.72 -9.04 -3.99
N SER A 140 -0.98 -7.74 -3.95
CA SER A 140 0.03 -6.70 -4.18
C SER A 140 -0.18 -5.55 -3.21
N ILE A 141 0.87 -4.78 -2.94
CA ILE A 141 0.78 -3.50 -2.24
C ILE A 141 0.88 -2.41 -3.30
N GLY A 142 -0.07 -1.48 -3.29
CA GLY A 142 -0.12 -0.38 -4.25
C GLY A 142 -0.81 0.85 -3.67
N VAL A 143 -0.67 1.98 -4.35
CA VAL A 143 -1.35 3.23 -3.98
C VAL A 143 -2.70 3.26 -4.68
N ILE A 144 -3.78 3.48 -3.91
CA ILE A 144 -5.11 3.70 -4.48
C ILE A 144 -5.39 5.20 -4.43
N GLU A 145 -5.66 5.78 -5.60
CA GLU A 145 -5.96 7.21 -5.71
C GLU A 145 -7.38 7.50 -5.19
N GLY A 146 -7.43 8.09 -3.99
CA GLY A 146 -8.64 8.69 -3.43
C GLY A 146 -8.44 10.18 -3.17
N LYS A 147 -9.08 10.72 -2.12
CA LYS A 147 -8.76 12.07 -1.62
C LYS A 147 -7.31 12.15 -1.10
N HIS A 148 -6.81 11.05 -0.56
CA HIS A 148 -5.45 10.87 -0.09
C HIS A 148 -4.85 9.66 -0.81
N ALA A 149 -3.59 9.76 -1.19
CA ALA A 149 -2.83 8.67 -1.79
C ALA A 149 -2.27 7.79 -0.66
N ASP A 150 -3.01 6.76 -0.28
CA ASP A 150 -2.63 5.85 0.79
C ASP A 150 -2.14 4.51 0.20
N PRO A 151 -1.17 3.82 0.83
CA PRO A 151 -0.81 2.47 0.46
C PRO A 151 -1.89 1.48 0.93
N HIS A 152 -2.27 0.58 0.04
CA HIS A 152 -3.28 -0.45 0.26
C HIS A 152 -2.72 -1.83 -0.06
N LEU A 153 -3.13 -2.83 0.72
CA LEU A 153 -3.08 -4.22 0.30
C LEU A 153 -4.23 -4.46 -0.67
N ILE A 154 -3.93 -4.97 -1.85
CA ILE A 154 -4.89 -5.30 -2.91
C ILE A 154 -4.86 -6.80 -3.12
N VAL A 155 -5.99 -7.46 -2.92
CA VAL A 155 -6.16 -8.90 -3.09
C VAL A 155 -7.15 -9.14 -4.21
N THR A 156 -6.72 -9.84 -5.26
CA THR A 156 -7.61 -10.26 -6.36
C THR A 156 -7.82 -11.76 -6.30
N VAL A 157 -9.06 -12.17 -6.12
CA VAL A 157 -9.51 -13.57 -6.09
C VAL A 157 -10.04 -13.92 -7.47
N PHE A 158 -9.54 -15.00 -8.06
CA PHE A 158 -9.96 -15.53 -9.35
C PHE A 158 -10.75 -16.83 -9.17
N TYR A 159 -11.95 -16.87 -9.74
CA TYR A 159 -12.92 -17.96 -9.56
C TYR A 159 -13.70 -18.27 -10.86
#